data_AF-A0A4Q6INK0-F1
#
_entry.id   AF-A0A4Q6INK0-F1
#
_cell.length_a   1.000
_cell.length_b   1.000
_cell.length_c   1.000
_cell.angle_alpha   90.00
_cell.angle_beta   90.00
_cell.angle_gamma   90.00
#
_symmetry.space_group_name_H-M   'P 1'
#
loop_
_entity.id
_entity.type
_entity.pdbx_description
1 polymer ?
#
loop_
_entity_poly.entity_id
_entity_poly.type
_entity_poly.pdbx_seq_one_letter_code
_entity_poly.pdbx_strand_id
1 'polypeptide(L)'
;MKVASLGFRTDVMLLEMGGSVVTDHGSHLVVRTPANPGFHWGNFLLFDTPPQPGDAVRWSALFAAEFPEAKHRAFGVDGVTGVAGDTSEHEVLGVTAEVNTVLTADRLVPSVATPQAEIRALTGDVDWGQALELDFACYGLPSDDDSRRFAERRVAGYRGLCEAGHGIWIGAFVEGHLRAGAGLFAVGSGLARFQNVETHPDFRRRGLASAVLHHAQRALLAPGVRTLVIVADPGDYAIRLYRALGFVDRERQVQLHKAG
;
A
#
# COMPACT_ATOMS: atom_id res chain seq x y z
N MET A 1 -12.32 -2.42 16.83
CA MET A 1 -11.98 -3.85 16.85
C MET A 1 -10.46 -4.02 16.83
N LYS A 2 -9.93 -5.14 17.30
CA LYS A 2 -8.50 -5.45 17.17
C LYS A 2 -8.25 -6.11 15.81
N VAL A 3 -7.53 -5.41 14.93
CA VAL A 3 -7.22 -5.90 13.58
C VAL A 3 -6.30 -7.13 13.63
N ALA A 4 -6.78 -8.26 13.10
CA ALA A 4 -6.10 -9.54 13.09
C ALA A 4 -5.08 -9.66 11.94
N SER A 5 -5.46 -9.21 10.73
CA SER A 5 -4.60 -9.18 9.56
C SER A 5 -3.41 -8.24 9.78
N LEU A 6 -2.20 -8.76 9.61
CA LEU A 6 -0.98 -7.96 9.59
C LEU A 6 -1.02 -6.93 8.45
N GLY A 7 -1.49 -7.31 7.27
CA GLY A 7 -1.64 -6.42 6.12
C GLY A 7 -2.48 -5.20 6.48
N PHE A 8 -3.75 -5.41 6.85
CA PHE A 8 -4.64 -4.32 7.23
C PHE A 8 -4.17 -3.55 8.45
N ARG A 9 -3.60 -4.23 9.45
CA ARG A 9 -3.06 -3.52 10.63
C ARG A 9 -1.98 -2.53 10.24
N THR A 10 -1.04 -2.92 9.37
CA THR A 10 0.01 -2.01 8.89
C THR A 10 -0.51 -0.92 7.95
N ASP A 11 -1.51 -1.22 7.12
CA ASP A 11 -2.13 -0.23 6.23
C ASP A 11 -2.89 0.83 7.06
N VAL A 12 -3.70 0.41 8.03
CA VAL A 12 -4.46 1.31 8.93
C VAL A 12 -3.52 2.17 9.77
N MET A 13 -2.48 1.58 10.38
CA MET A 13 -1.48 2.35 11.14
C MET A 13 -0.78 3.41 10.28
N LEU A 14 -0.45 3.08 9.04
CA LEU A 14 0.18 4.03 8.13
C LEU A 14 -0.77 5.16 7.74
N LEU A 15 -2.03 4.84 7.46
CA LEU A 15 -3.07 5.81 7.15
C LEU A 15 -3.30 6.78 8.33
N GLU A 16 -3.44 6.25 9.56
CA GLU A 16 -3.58 7.08 10.77
C GLU A 16 -2.38 8.03 10.96
N MET A 17 -1.15 7.53 10.79
CA MET A 17 0.04 8.39 10.83
C MET A 17 0.02 9.47 9.74
N GLY A 18 -0.56 9.16 8.57
CA GLY A 18 -0.76 10.09 7.46
C GLY A 18 -1.92 11.08 7.65
N GLY A 19 -2.60 11.04 8.80
CA GLY A 19 -3.71 11.94 9.13
C GLY A 19 -5.10 11.41 8.75
N SER A 20 -5.23 10.13 8.40
CA SER A 20 -6.54 9.49 8.26
C SER A 20 -7.22 9.34 9.62
N VAL A 21 -8.55 9.38 9.61
CA VAL A 21 -9.39 9.16 10.79
C VAL A 21 -9.90 7.72 10.75
N VAL A 22 -9.72 6.99 11.85
CA VAL A 22 -10.21 5.62 12.02
C VAL A 22 -11.24 5.59 13.14
N THR A 23 -12.46 5.20 12.80
CA THR A 23 -13.57 5.09 13.75
C THR A 23 -13.95 3.63 13.94
N ASP A 24 -14.02 3.19 15.19
CA ASP A 24 -14.44 1.83 15.57
C ASP A 24 -15.93 1.80 15.91
N HIS A 25 -16.73 1.13 15.07
CA HIS A 25 -18.16 0.93 15.30
C HIS A 25 -18.49 -0.40 15.98
N GLY A 26 -17.47 -1.09 16.52
CA GLY A 26 -17.58 -2.40 17.14
C GLY A 26 -17.69 -3.55 16.14
N SER A 27 -18.58 -3.43 15.16
CA SER A 27 -18.78 -4.42 14.08
C SER A 27 -17.85 -4.25 12.88
N HIS A 28 -17.28 -3.05 12.70
CA HIS A 28 -16.37 -2.71 11.61
C HIS A 28 -15.57 -1.45 11.98
N LEU A 29 -14.47 -1.22 11.25
CA LEU A 29 -13.79 0.07 11.24
C LEU A 29 -14.23 0.88 10.01
N VAL A 30 -14.31 2.20 10.19
CA VAL A 30 -14.41 3.18 9.11
C VAL A 30 -13.08 3.90 9.02
N VAL A 31 -12.42 3.86 7.87
CA VAL A 31 -11.18 4.60 7.63
C VAL A 31 -11.46 5.71 6.63
N ARG A 32 -11.14 6.95 6.97
CA ARG A 32 -11.37 8.15 6.14
C ARG A 32 -10.09 8.93 5.98
N THR A 33 -9.82 9.43 4.77
CA THR A 33 -8.68 10.31 4.50
C THR A 33 -9.18 11.65 3.97
N PRO A 34 -9.53 12.61 4.85
CA PRO A 34 -10.11 13.89 4.43
C PRO A 34 -9.25 14.68 3.44
N ALA A 35 -7.92 14.58 3.59
CA ALA A 35 -6.97 15.23 2.70
C ALA A 35 -6.93 14.62 1.28
N ASN A 36 -7.45 13.40 1.08
CA ASN A 36 -7.51 12.74 -0.22
C ASN A 36 -8.80 11.89 -0.39
N PRO A 37 -9.96 12.52 -0.65
CA PRO A 37 -11.26 11.82 -0.74
C PRO A 37 -11.33 10.77 -1.87
N GLY A 38 -10.53 10.93 -2.93
CA GLY A 38 -10.46 9.96 -4.04
C GLY A 38 -9.62 8.72 -3.72
N PHE A 39 -8.96 8.64 -2.56
CA PHE A 39 -8.13 7.49 -2.20
C PHE A 39 -9.00 6.32 -1.75
N HIS A 40 -9.30 5.38 -2.64
CA HIS A 40 -10.22 4.26 -2.33
C HIS A 40 -9.79 3.48 -1.07
N TRP A 41 -8.54 3.01 -1.04
CA TRP A 41 -7.97 2.30 0.13
C TRP A 41 -7.54 3.22 1.28
N GLY A 42 -7.81 4.52 1.19
CA GLY A 42 -7.82 5.45 2.32
C GLY A 42 -9.23 5.84 2.79
N ASN A 43 -10.26 5.33 2.13
CA ASN A 43 -11.68 5.61 2.37
C ASN A 43 -12.50 4.32 2.22
N PHE A 44 -12.43 3.45 3.24
CA PHE A 44 -12.97 2.09 3.19
C PHE A 44 -13.57 1.65 4.52
N LEU A 45 -14.34 0.55 4.49
CA LEU A 45 -14.81 -0.15 5.68
C LEU A 45 -14.02 -1.45 5.87
N LEU A 46 -13.62 -1.77 7.10
CA LEU A 46 -12.95 -3.03 7.45
C LEU A 46 -13.86 -3.88 8.33
N PHE A 47 -14.25 -5.05 7.84
CA PHE A 47 -15.09 -6.01 8.58
C PHE A 47 -14.27 -7.17 9.12
N ASP A 48 -14.69 -7.74 10.25
CA ASP A 48 -14.03 -8.88 10.91
C ASP A 48 -14.13 -10.19 10.12
N THR A 49 -15.22 -10.35 9.39
CA THR A 49 -15.60 -11.55 8.66
C THR A 49 -15.99 -11.21 7.22
N PRO A 50 -15.77 -12.14 6.27
CA PRO A 50 -16.23 -11.94 4.90
C PRO A 50 -17.76 -11.87 4.85
N PRO A 51 -18.33 -11.19 3.84
CA PRO A 51 -19.77 -11.01 3.73
C PRO A 51 -20.49 -12.37 3.72
N GLN A 52 -21.51 -12.49 4.56
CA GLN A 52 -22.41 -13.64 4.65
C GLN A 52 -23.71 -13.36 3.88
N PRO A 53 -24.53 -14.38 3.57
CA PRO A 53 -25.80 -14.17 2.90
C PRO A 53 -26.67 -13.06 3.55
N GLY A 54 -26.98 -12.01 2.79
CA GLY A 54 -27.74 -10.84 3.22
C GLY A 54 -26.91 -9.63 3.67
N ASP A 55 -25.59 -9.76 3.81
CA ASP A 55 -24.72 -8.67 4.26
C ASP A 55 -24.50 -7.59 3.19
N ALA A 56 -24.59 -7.91 1.90
CA ALA A 56 -24.36 -6.98 0.81
C ALA A 56 -25.24 -5.74 0.89
N VAL A 57 -26.51 -5.92 1.26
CA VAL A 57 -27.46 -4.81 1.46
C VAL A 57 -27.03 -3.94 2.64
N ARG A 58 -26.67 -4.58 3.76
CA ARG A 58 -26.22 -3.90 4.99
C ARG A 58 -24.91 -3.14 4.75
N TRP A 59 -23.92 -3.78 4.14
CA TRP A 59 -22.61 -3.19 3.83
C TRP A 59 -22.74 -2.03 2.84
N SER A 60 -23.60 -2.17 1.83
CA SER A 60 -23.92 -1.08 0.89
C SER A 60 -24.50 0.13 1.61
N ALA A 61 -25.45 -0.08 2.51
CA ALA A 61 -26.08 0.99 3.28
C ALA A 61 -25.09 1.69 4.22
N LEU A 62 -24.26 0.91 4.94
CA LEU A 62 -23.20 1.44 5.80
C LEU A 62 -22.20 2.27 4.99
N PHE A 63 -21.73 1.75 3.86
CA PHE A 63 -20.77 2.46 3.01
C PHE A 63 -21.34 3.78 2.48
N ALA A 64 -22.58 3.77 2.00
CA ALA A 64 -23.23 4.98 1.49
C ALA A 64 -23.50 6.02 2.59
N ALA A 65 -23.78 5.57 3.82
CA ALA A 65 -23.93 6.47 4.97
C ALA A 65 -22.61 7.14 5.35
N GLU A 66 -21.51 6.39 5.31
CA GLU A 66 -20.18 6.93 5.63
C GLU A 66 -19.61 7.78 4.48
N PHE A 67 -19.78 7.34 3.23
CA PHE A 67 -19.18 7.95 2.04
C PHE A 67 -20.25 8.31 0.98
N PRO A 68 -21.15 9.26 1.26
CA PRO A 68 -22.28 9.57 0.37
C PRO A 68 -21.88 10.10 -1.01
N GLU A 69 -20.69 10.69 -1.12
CA GLU A 69 -20.17 11.25 -2.38
C GLU A 69 -19.20 10.29 -3.11
N ALA A 70 -18.88 9.14 -2.51
CA ALA A 70 -17.94 8.20 -3.11
C ALA A 70 -18.55 7.45 -4.31
N LYS A 71 -17.81 7.42 -5.41
CA LYS A 71 -18.14 6.62 -6.60
C LYS A 71 -17.61 5.19 -6.48
N HIS A 72 -16.55 5.00 -5.69
CA HIS A 72 -15.93 3.70 -5.44
C HIS A 72 -16.67 2.91 -4.38
N ARG A 73 -16.33 1.63 -4.29
CA ARG A 73 -16.63 0.80 -3.12
C ARG A 73 -15.35 0.10 -2.69
N ALA A 74 -15.06 0.14 -1.40
CA ALA A 74 -13.88 -0.50 -0.83
C ALA A 74 -14.23 -1.13 0.52
N PHE A 75 -14.10 -2.44 0.60
CA PHE A 75 -14.35 -3.23 1.79
C PHE A 75 -13.15 -4.14 2.05
N GLY A 76 -12.52 -4.00 3.20
CA GLY A 76 -11.52 -4.94 3.69
C GLY A 76 -12.17 -6.06 4.50
N VAL A 77 -11.61 -7.25 4.42
CA VAL A 77 -11.94 -8.36 5.34
C VAL A 77 -10.71 -8.65 6.20
N ASP A 78 -10.84 -8.52 7.51
CA ASP A 78 -9.81 -8.73 8.53
C ASP A 78 -9.48 -10.22 8.77
N GLY A 79 -9.50 -11.01 7.69
CA GLY A 79 -9.10 -12.41 7.66
C GLY A 79 -7.66 -12.57 7.19
N VAL A 80 -7.01 -13.64 7.64
CA VAL A 80 -5.61 -13.97 7.29
C VAL A 80 -5.49 -15.09 6.25
N THR A 81 -6.61 -15.73 5.92
CA THR A 81 -6.65 -16.95 5.11
C THR A 81 -7.10 -16.70 3.67
N GLY A 82 -7.43 -15.47 3.28
CA GLY A 82 -7.86 -15.17 1.90
C GLY A 82 -9.31 -15.57 1.58
N VAL A 83 -10.13 -15.85 2.59
CA VAL A 83 -11.56 -16.17 2.37
C VAL A 83 -12.32 -14.89 2.09
N ALA A 84 -12.85 -14.77 0.87
CA ALA A 84 -13.52 -13.55 0.40
C ALA A 84 -15.04 -13.51 0.64
N GLY A 85 -15.65 -14.61 1.06
CA GLY A 85 -17.10 -14.72 1.22
C GLY A 85 -17.78 -15.25 -0.03
N ASP A 86 -19.12 -15.20 -0.02
CA ASP A 86 -19.95 -15.70 -1.10
C ASP A 86 -19.89 -14.77 -2.33
N THR A 87 -19.72 -15.34 -3.52
CA THR A 87 -19.68 -14.57 -4.78
C THR A 87 -21.01 -13.88 -5.08
N SER A 88 -22.14 -14.43 -4.65
CA SER A 88 -23.46 -13.79 -4.80
C SER A 88 -23.55 -12.47 -4.03
N GLU A 89 -22.91 -12.38 -2.87
CA GLU A 89 -22.82 -11.12 -2.11
C GLU A 89 -21.92 -10.11 -2.83
N HIS A 90 -20.85 -10.57 -3.47
CA HIS A 90 -19.97 -9.71 -4.28
C HIS A 90 -20.70 -9.12 -5.48
N GLU A 91 -21.51 -9.93 -6.17
CA GLU A 91 -22.35 -9.50 -7.28
C GLU A 91 -23.36 -8.42 -6.85
N VAL A 92 -24.05 -8.63 -5.72
CA VAL A 92 -24.99 -7.63 -5.16
C VAL A 92 -24.27 -6.35 -4.73
N LEU A 93 -23.08 -6.47 -4.13
CA LEU A 93 -22.23 -5.33 -3.79
C LEU A 93 -21.65 -4.61 -5.02
N GLY A 94 -21.60 -5.29 -6.16
CA GLY A 94 -20.97 -4.84 -7.40
C GLY A 94 -19.44 -4.76 -7.29
N VAL A 95 -18.82 -5.63 -6.51
CA VAL A 95 -17.36 -5.61 -6.22
C VAL A 95 -16.67 -6.86 -6.76
N THR A 96 -15.37 -6.75 -7.01
CA THR A 96 -14.48 -7.88 -7.26
C THR A 96 -13.61 -8.15 -6.02
N ALA A 97 -13.24 -9.41 -5.82
CA ALA A 97 -12.31 -9.79 -4.76
C ALA A 97 -10.86 -9.81 -5.28
N GLU A 98 -9.99 -9.07 -4.61
CA GLU A 98 -8.54 -9.14 -4.76
C GLU A 98 -7.96 -9.80 -3.52
N VAL A 99 -7.13 -10.83 -3.72
CA VAL A 99 -6.50 -11.58 -2.62
C VAL A 99 -4.99 -11.42 -2.72
N ASN A 100 -4.48 -10.49 -1.91
CA ASN A 100 -3.06 -10.15 -1.88
C ASN A 100 -2.29 -11.03 -0.89
N THR A 101 -1.02 -11.28 -1.19
CA THR A 101 -0.12 -11.99 -0.29
C THR A 101 0.62 -10.98 0.58
N VAL A 102 0.49 -11.12 1.90
CA VAL A 102 1.32 -10.39 2.86
C VAL A 102 2.57 -11.23 3.11
N LEU A 103 3.74 -10.63 2.92
CA LEU A 103 5.03 -11.26 3.16
C LEU A 103 5.80 -10.53 4.26
N THR A 104 6.59 -11.30 5.01
CA THR A 104 7.41 -10.77 6.10
C THR A 104 8.86 -11.20 6.00
N ALA A 105 9.79 -10.36 6.46
CA ALA A 105 11.19 -10.71 6.64
C ALA A 105 11.75 -10.00 7.87
N ASP A 106 12.65 -10.63 8.62
CA ASP A 106 13.37 -9.93 9.69
C ASP A 106 14.49 -9.04 9.11
N ARG A 107 15.07 -9.50 8.00
CA ARG A 107 16.08 -8.80 7.21
C ARG A 107 16.10 -9.33 5.79
N LEU A 108 16.46 -8.48 4.84
CA LEU A 108 16.68 -8.85 3.45
C LEU A 108 17.98 -9.62 3.29
N VAL A 109 17.93 -10.68 2.48
CA VAL A 109 19.10 -11.42 1.99
C VAL A 109 19.86 -10.52 1.01
N PRO A 110 21.18 -10.31 1.19
CA PRO A 110 21.96 -9.46 0.30
C PRO A 110 21.83 -9.85 -1.17
N SER A 111 21.56 -8.86 -2.01
CA SER A 111 21.59 -9.02 -3.46
C SER A 111 23.01 -8.83 -4.01
N VAL A 112 23.40 -9.67 -4.97
CA VAL A 112 24.66 -9.53 -5.72
C VAL A 112 24.61 -8.46 -6.81
N ALA A 113 23.41 -7.95 -7.13
CA ALA A 113 23.22 -6.96 -8.18
C ALA A 113 23.69 -5.57 -7.72
N THR A 114 24.61 -4.98 -8.48
CA THR A 114 25.08 -3.60 -8.31
C THR A 114 24.62 -2.76 -9.49
N PRO A 115 23.39 -2.22 -9.47
CA PRO A 115 22.92 -1.40 -10.58
C PRO A 115 23.79 -0.15 -10.75
N GLN A 116 23.97 0.28 -12.00
CA GLN A 116 24.55 1.59 -12.31
C GLN A 116 23.49 2.68 -12.09
N ALA A 117 23.26 3.01 -10.82
CA ALA A 117 22.32 4.03 -10.39
C ALA A 117 22.79 4.66 -9.08
N GLU A 118 22.47 5.93 -8.89
CA GLU A 118 22.59 6.59 -7.60
C GLU A 118 21.40 6.18 -6.73
N ILE A 119 21.65 5.59 -5.55
CA ILE A 119 20.61 5.15 -4.63
C ILE A 119 20.62 6.05 -3.40
N ARG A 120 19.56 6.85 -3.21
CA ARG A 120 19.47 7.81 -2.11
C ARG A 120 18.02 8.12 -1.74
N ALA A 121 17.84 8.78 -0.60
CA ALA A 121 16.56 9.34 -0.21
C ALA A 121 16.11 10.43 -1.19
N LEU A 122 14.79 10.57 -1.35
CA LEU A 122 14.19 11.68 -2.08
C LEU A 122 14.26 12.94 -1.22
N THR A 123 14.62 14.07 -1.84
CA THR A 123 14.81 15.36 -1.19
C THR A 123 14.31 16.51 -2.07
N GLY A 124 13.51 17.40 -1.50
CA GLY A 124 13.03 18.59 -2.19
C GLY A 124 12.06 18.30 -3.34
N ASP A 125 11.56 19.37 -3.95
CA ASP A 125 10.41 19.29 -4.86
C ASP A 125 10.71 18.53 -6.15
N VAL A 126 11.96 18.59 -6.64
CA VAL A 126 12.37 17.93 -7.88
C VAL A 126 12.25 16.40 -7.77
N ASP A 127 12.75 15.81 -6.68
CA ASP A 127 12.70 14.37 -6.49
C ASP A 127 11.27 13.86 -6.29
N TRP A 128 10.45 14.61 -5.52
CA TRP A 128 9.05 14.26 -5.30
C TRP A 128 8.19 14.45 -6.55
N GLY A 129 8.52 15.41 -7.42
CA GLY A 129 7.95 15.52 -8.75
C GLY A 129 8.24 14.27 -9.61
N GLN A 130 9.48 13.78 -9.57
CA GLN A 130 9.86 12.56 -10.28
C GLN A 130 9.20 11.30 -9.71
N ALA A 131 8.86 11.27 -8.41
CA ALA A 131 8.09 10.17 -7.82
C ALA A 131 6.68 10.08 -8.44
N LEU A 132 6.04 11.22 -8.68
CA LEU A 132 4.75 11.29 -9.38
C LEU A 132 4.89 10.87 -10.85
N GLU A 133 5.95 11.30 -11.53
CA GLU A 133 6.23 10.86 -12.91
C GLU A 133 6.47 9.35 -13.01
N LEU A 134 7.18 8.76 -12.04
CA LEU A 134 7.42 7.32 -11.96
C LEU A 134 6.11 6.55 -11.76
N ASP A 135 5.23 7.04 -10.88
CA ASP A 135 3.89 6.46 -10.65
C ASP A 135 3.10 6.43 -11.97
N PHE A 136 3.06 7.55 -12.70
CA PHE A 136 2.41 7.62 -14.01
C PHE A 136 3.05 6.71 -15.05
N ALA A 137 4.37 6.56 -15.04
CA ALA A 137 5.05 5.62 -15.95
C ALA A 137 4.71 4.15 -15.63
N CYS A 138 4.40 3.82 -14.37
CA CYS A 138 4.06 2.47 -13.95
C CYS A 138 2.58 2.12 -14.17
N TYR A 139 1.68 3.07 -13.92
CA TYR A 139 0.22 2.82 -13.87
C TYR A 139 -0.58 3.56 -14.95
N GLY A 140 0.07 4.41 -15.74
CA GLY A 140 -0.55 5.22 -16.78
C GLY A 140 -0.82 6.65 -16.33
N LEU A 141 -1.00 7.55 -17.31
CA LEU A 141 -1.38 8.93 -17.05
C LEU A 141 -2.83 9.00 -16.55
N PRO A 142 -3.13 9.91 -15.60
CA PRO A 142 -4.49 10.17 -15.18
C PRO A 142 -5.39 10.55 -16.36
N SER A 143 -6.59 9.96 -16.42
CA SER A 143 -7.61 10.25 -17.44
C SER A 143 -8.32 11.59 -17.25
N ASP A 144 -8.28 12.11 -16.02
CA ASP A 144 -9.03 13.29 -15.58
C ASP A 144 -8.32 14.01 -14.41
N ASP A 145 -8.81 15.20 -14.08
CA ASP A 145 -8.26 16.06 -13.04
C ASP A 145 -8.39 15.46 -11.62
N ASP A 146 -9.44 14.70 -11.36
CA ASP A 146 -9.66 14.07 -10.05
C ASP A 146 -8.61 12.98 -9.79
N SER A 147 -8.36 12.14 -10.79
CA SER A 147 -7.32 11.10 -10.77
C SER A 147 -5.92 11.70 -10.63
N ARG A 148 -5.66 12.84 -11.29
CA ARG A 148 -4.40 13.58 -11.13
C ARG A 148 -4.24 14.12 -9.71
N ARG A 149 -5.25 14.79 -9.17
CA ARG A 149 -5.25 15.32 -7.80
C ARG A 149 -5.08 14.21 -6.77
N PHE A 150 -5.70 13.05 -6.99
CA PHE A 150 -5.52 11.87 -6.15
C PHE A 150 -4.04 11.46 -6.08
N ALA A 151 -3.39 11.31 -7.23
CA ALA A 151 -1.98 10.91 -7.30
C ALA A 151 -1.06 11.95 -6.64
N GLU A 152 -1.26 13.24 -6.93
CA GLU A 152 -0.53 14.35 -6.32
C GLU A 152 -0.67 14.36 -4.78
N ARG A 153 -1.90 14.21 -4.27
CA ARG A 153 -2.17 14.15 -2.82
C ARG A 153 -1.59 12.89 -2.17
N ARG A 154 -1.56 11.75 -2.87
CA ARG A 154 -0.95 10.52 -2.37
C ARG A 154 0.55 10.67 -2.23
N VAL A 155 1.24 11.20 -3.25
CA VAL A 155 2.68 11.51 -3.18
C VAL A 155 2.98 12.53 -2.09
N ALA A 156 2.17 13.59 -1.97
CA ALA A 156 2.30 14.58 -0.91
C ALA A 156 2.12 13.99 0.49
N GLY A 157 1.20 13.03 0.68
CA GLY A 157 1.02 12.32 1.94
C GLY A 157 2.26 11.51 2.34
N TYR A 158 2.87 10.78 1.40
CA TYR A 158 4.12 10.06 1.65
C TYR A 158 5.29 10.99 1.94
N ARG A 159 5.36 12.13 1.25
CA ARG A 159 6.33 13.19 1.56
C ARG A 159 6.18 13.69 2.99
N GLY A 160 4.96 14.02 3.40
CA GLY A 160 4.66 14.46 4.77
C GLY A 160 5.10 13.45 5.82
N LEU A 161 4.88 12.15 5.59
CA LEU A 161 5.36 11.09 6.48
C LEU A 161 6.89 11.04 6.58
N CYS A 162 7.61 11.22 5.46
CA CYS A 162 9.07 11.24 5.45
C CYS A 162 9.61 12.48 6.18
N GLU A 163 9.04 13.66 5.91
CA GLU A 163 9.44 14.93 6.53
C GLU A 163 9.13 14.96 8.04
N ALA A 164 8.08 14.25 8.48
CA ALA A 164 7.77 14.04 9.90
C ALA A 164 8.64 12.96 10.57
N GLY A 165 9.55 12.31 9.83
CA GLY A 165 10.47 11.30 10.37
C GLY A 165 9.84 9.93 10.63
N HIS A 166 8.66 9.63 10.08
CA HIS A 166 7.98 8.34 10.25
C HIS A 166 8.50 7.25 9.30
N GLY A 167 9.26 7.64 8.29
CA GLY A 167 9.83 6.72 7.32
C GLY A 167 10.75 7.41 6.34
N ILE A 168 11.07 6.68 5.28
CA ILE A 168 11.96 7.15 4.22
C ILE A 168 11.48 6.66 2.88
N TRP A 169 11.55 7.53 1.87
CA TRP A 169 11.40 7.15 0.47
C TRP A 169 12.77 7.11 -0.18
N ILE A 170 13.12 5.98 -0.78
CA ILE A 170 14.37 5.77 -1.50
C ILE A 170 14.10 5.72 -2.99
N GLY A 171 14.97 6.39 -3.76
CA GLY A 171 14.99 6.36 -5.20
C GLY A 171 16.26 5.73 -5.76
N ALA A 172 16.13 5.10 -6.93
CA ALA A 172 17.25 4.75 -7.79
C ALA A 172 17.25 5.67 -9.01
N PHE A 173 18.28 6.50 -9.13
CA PHE A 173 18.42 7.49 -10.18
C PHE A 173 19.41 7.02 -11.24
N VAL A 174 18.97 7.01 -12.49
CA VAL A 174 19.81 6.73 -13.66
C VAL A 174 19.86 8.02 -14.48
N GLU A 175 21.07 8.56 -14.67
CA GLU A 175 21.28 9.85 -15.36
C GLU A 175 20.40 10.97 -14.78
N GLY A 176 20.32 11.05 -13.45
CA GLY A 176 19.53 12.06 -12.73
C GLY A 176 18.02 11.82 -12.71
N HIS A 177 17.52 10.77 -13.37
CA HIS A 177 16.09 10.45 -13.44
C HIS A 177 15.72 9.28 -12.52
N LEU A 178 14.64 9.42 -11.75
CA LEU A 178 14.11 8.38 -10.88
C LEU A 178 13.55 7.23 -11.73
N ARG A 179 14.19 6.05 -11.66
CA ARG A 179 13.79 4.85 -12.42
C ARG A 179 13.24 3.72 -11.54
N ALA A 180 13.43 3.80 -10.23
CA ALA A 180 12.75 2.96 -9.26
C ALA A 180 12.59 3.71 -7.94
N GLY A 181 11.56 3.38 -7.17
CA GLY A 181 11.25 4.01 -5.89
C GLY A 181 10.63 3.03 -4.92
N ALA A 182 10.79 3.26 -3.62
CA ALA A 182 10.06 2.56 -2.57
C ALA A 182 10.05 3.40 -1.28
N GLY A 183 8.90 3.44 -0.63
CA GLY A 183 8.77 3.91 0.75
C GLY A 183 8.98 2.78 1.75
N LEU A 184 9.61 3.07 2.90
CA LEU A 184 9.62 2.20 4.06
C LEU A 184 9.29 3.03 5.29
N PHE A 185 8.24 2.63 6.01
CA PHE A 185 7.68 3.40 7.13
C PHE A 185 7.62 2.55 8.39
N ALA A 186 8.05 3.09 9.53
CA ALA A 186 7.95 2.40 10.81
C ALA A 186 6.49 2.48 11.28
N VAL A 187 5.84 1.34 11.46
CA VAL A 187 4.42 1.23 11.83
C VAL A 187 4.30 0.48 13.15
N GLY A 188 3.77 1.12 14.19
CA GLY A 188 3.64 0.53 15.52
C GLY A 188 4.97 0.04 16.13
N SER A 189 4.88 -0.89 17.08
CA SER A 189 6.06 -1.38 17.80
C SER A 189 6.80 -2.48 17.03
N GLY A 190 7.86 -2.09 16.31
CA GLY A 190 8.83 -3.01 15.72
C GLY A 190 8.46 -3.59 14.36
N LEU A 191 7.48 -3.02 13.67
CA LEU A 191 7.16 -3.35 12.28
C LEU A 191 7.59 -2.19 11.37
N ALA A 192 7.98 -2.51 10.14
CA ALA A 192 8.15 -1.52 9.08
C ALA A 192 7.48 -1.99 7.79
N ARG A 193 6.73 -1.11 7.14
CA ARG A 193 5.91 -1.41 5.96
C ARG A 193 6.53 -0.81 4.71
N PHE A 194 6.89 -1.66 3.76
CA PHE A 194 7.22 -1.21 2.40
C PHE A 194 5.96 -0.76 1.69
N GLN A 195 6.05 0.37 0.99
CA GLN A 195 4.99 0.95 0.17
C GLN A 195 5.52 1.29 -1.22
N ASN A 196 4.65 1.15 -2.21
CA ASN A 196 4.88 1.66 -3.58
C ASN A 196 6.25 1.30 -4.15
N VAL A 197 6.55 0.00 -4.20
CA VAL A 197 7.78 -0.50 -4.80
C VAL A 197 7.61 -0.50 -6.31
N GLU A 198 8.16 0.53 -6.95
CA GLU A 198 7.95 0.81 -8.36
C GLU A 198 9.26 0.74 -9.14
N THR A 199 9.18 0.33 -10.39
CA THR A 199 10.31 0.39 -11.32
C THR A 199 9.77 0.68 -12.70
N HIS A 200 10.29 1.76 -13.29
CA HIS A 200 9.94 2.22 -14.62
C HIS A 200 10.01 1.04 -15.61
N PRO A 201 8.98 0.82 -16.46
CA PRO A 201 8.89 -0.35 -17.32
C PRO A 201 10.17 -0.65 -18.12
N ASP A 202 10.77 0.37 -18.72
CA ASP A 202 12.01 0.25 -19.53
C ASP A 202 13.28 -0.08 -18.72
N PHE A 203 13.23 0.08 -17.40
CA PHE A 203 14.36 -0.14 -16.48
C PHE A 203 14.19 -1.38 -15.59
N ARG A 204 13.13 -2.18 -15.82
CA ARG A 204 12.91 -3.45 -15.12
C ARG A 204 14.03 -4.45 -15.38
N ARG A 205 14.21 -5.40 -14.44
CA ARG A 205 15.23 -6.47 -14.50
C ARG A 205 16.68 -5.96 -14.52
N ARG A 206 16.94 -4.74 -14.04
CA ARG A 206 18.28 -4.16 -13.89
C ARG A 206 18.79 -4.08 -12.45
N GLY A 207 18.09 -4.74 -11.50
CA GLY A 207 18.45 -4.73 -10.08
C GLY A 207 18.04 -3.49 -9.29
N LEU A 208 17.34 -2.51 -9.89
CA LEU A 208 16.97 -1.25 -9.24
C LEU A 208 16.03 -1.45 -8.04
N ALA A 209 14.94 -2.22 -8.20
CA ALA A 209 14.00 -2.52 -7.12
C ALA A 209 14.70 -3.17 -5.90
N SER A 210 15.61 -4.11 -6.14
CA SER A 210 16.41 -4.74 -5.09
C SER A 210 17.28 -3.72 -4.34
N ALA A 211 17.94 -2.83 -5.08
CA ALA A 211 18.80 -1.81 -4.50
C ALA A 211 18.04 -0.79 -3.63
N VAL A 212 16.86 -0.33 -4.07
CA VAL A 212 16.04 0.59 -3.27
C VAL A 212 15.54 -0.07 -1.98
N LEU A 213 15.08 -1.32 -2.04
CA LEU A 213 14.61 -2.05 -0.85
C LEU A 213 15.73 -2.25 0.18
N HIS A 214 16.90 -2.66 -0.28
CA HIS A 214 18.07 -2.81 0.59
C HIS A 214 18.51 -1.50 1.23
N HIS A 215 18.50 -0.41 0.46
CA HIS A 215 18.90 0.89 0.98
C HIS A 215 17.86 1.42 1.97
N ALA A 216 16.57 1.29 1.68
CA ALA A 216 15.49 1.68 2.59
C ALA A 216 15.58 0.93 3.92
N GLN A 217 15.79 -0.40 3.89
CA GLN A 217 16.03 -1.17 5.11
C GLN A 217 17.23 -0.64 5.88
N ARG A 218 18.39 -0.42 5.24
CA ARG A 218 19.59 0.09 5.92
C ARG A 218 19.36 1.47 6.54
N ALA A 219 18.63 2.34 5.85
CA ALA A 219 18.36 3.69 6.32
C ALA A 219 17.36 3.74 7.48
N LEU A 220 16.34 2.86 7.48
CA LEU A 220 15.33 2.80 8.54
C LEU A 220 15.62 1.78 9.64
N LEU A 221 16.74 1.05 9.63
CA LEU A 221 17.14 0.15 10.73
C LEU A 221 17.53 0.97 11.99
N ALA A 222 16.57 1.72 12.52
CA ALA A 222 16.56 2.27 13.85
C ALA A 222 16.49 1.12 14.87
N PRO A 223 16.96 1.33 16.10
CA PRO A 223 16.82 0.35 17.17
C PRO A 223 15.33 0.00 17.38
N GLY A 224 14.94 -1.24 17.07
CA GLY A 224 13.62 -1.77 17.43
C GLY A 224 12.76 -2.31 16.28
N VAL A 225 13.05 -2.00 15.01
CA VAL A 225 12.37 -2.67 13.88
C VAL A 225 12.86 -4.12 13.80
N ARG A 226 11.93 -5.07 13.92
CA ARG A 226 12.20 -6.50 13.89
C ARG A 226 11.61 -7.20 12.68
N THR A 227 10.55 -6.65 12.10
CA THR A 227 9.84 -7.29 11.00
C THR A 227 9.48 -6.29 9.91
N LEU A 228 9.96 -6.57 8.71
CA LEU A 228 9.59 -5.91 7.48
C LEU A 228 8.32 -6.56 6.94
N VAL A 229 7.39 -5.75 6.49
CA VAL A 229 6.12 -6.18 5.91
C VAL A 229 6.01 -5.61 4.51
N ILE A 230 5.65 -6.46 3.56
CA ILE A 230 5.32 -6.06 2.19
C ILE A 230 4.08 -6.84 1.74
N VAL A 231 3.26 -6.24 0.90
CA VAL A 231 2.04 -6.84 0.37
C VAL A 231 2.13 -6.76 -1.14
N ALA A 232 1.80 -7.86 -1.80
CA ALA A 232 1.93 -8.00 -3.24
C ALA A 232 0.78 -8.84 -3.80
N ASP A 233 0.36 -8.50 -5.01
CA ASP A 233 -0.48 -9.39 -5.82
C ASP A 233 0.32 -10.69 -6.09
N PRO A 234 -0.22 -11.88 -5.77
CA PRO A 234 0.42 -13.16 -6.07
C PRO A 234 0.71 -13.38 -7.57
N GLY A 235 -0.01 -12.71 -8.46
CA GLY A 235 0.20 -12.71 -9.91
C GLY A 235 1.31 -11.77 -10.39
N ASP A 236 1.73 -10.79 -9.57
CA ASP A 236 2.76 -9.82 -9.95
C ASP A 236 4.16 -10.44 -9.96
N TYR A 237 5.00 -9.99 -10.88
CA TYR A 237 6.40 -10.40 -11.01
C TYR A 237 7.24 -10.03 -9.77
N ALA A 238 6.84 -8.99 -9.04
CA ALA A 238 7.52 -8.47 -7.85
C ALA A 238 7.53 -9.46 -6.69
N ILE A 239 6.52 -10.33 -6.55
CA ILE A 239 6.50 -11.32 -5.46
C ILE A 239 7.70 -12.27 -5.51
N ARG A 240 8.18 -12.60 -6.72
CA ARG A 240 9.37 -13.44 -6.90
C ARG A 240 10.64 -12.73 -6.42
N LEU A 241 10.73 -11.42 -6.66
CA LEU A 241 11.82 -10.60 -6.13
C LEU A 241 11.79 -10.60 -4.60
N TYR A 242 10.63 -10.37 -3.98
CA TYR A 242 10.51 -10.31 -2.53
C TYR A 242 10.92 -11.64 -1.88
N ARG A 243 10.43 -12.76 -2.41
CA ARG A 243 10.84 -14.10 -1.93
C ARG A 243 12.34 -14.35 -2.11
N ALA A 244 12.93 -13.92 -3.23
CA ALA A 244 14.38 -14.01 -3.45
C ALA A 244 15.19 -13.13 -2.48
N LEU A 245 14.61 -12.04 -1.99
CA LEU A 245 15.19 -11.19 -0.95
C LEU A 245 14.95 -11.71 0.48
N GLY A 246 14.33 -12.89 0.64
CA GLY A 246 14.12 -13.53 1.93
C GLY A 246 12.78 -13.22 2.60
N PHE A 247 11.85 -12.55 1.92
CA PHE A 247 10.48 -12.48 2.39
C PHE A 247 9.79 -13.84 2.33
N VAL A 248 9.05 -14.19 3.38
CA VAL A 248 8.22 -15.39 3.45
C VAL A 248 6.74 -15.00 3.49
N ASP A 249 5.92 -15.77 2.78
CA ASP A 249 4.47 -15.63 2.80
C ASP A 249 3.93 -15.80 4.23
N ARG A 250 3.14 -14.84 4.69
CA ARG A 250 2.62 -14.80 6.07
C ARG A 250 1.12 -15.00 6.14
N GLU A 251 0.37 -14.29 5.31
CA GLU A 251 -1.09 -14.34 5.29
C GLU A 251 -1.63 -13.88 3.92
N ARG A 252 -2.93 -14.09 3.70
CA ARG A 252 -3.67 -13.62 2.52
C ARG A 252 -4.68 -12.55 2.93
N GLN A 253 -4.48 -11.33 2.45
CA GLN A 253 -5.33 -10.17 2.69
C GLN A 253 -6.41 -10.08 1.61
N VAL A 254 -7.68 -9.90 2.01
CA VAL A 254 -8.80 -9.79 1.09
C VAL A 254 -9.27 -8.35 0.99
N GLN A 255 -9.40 -7.89 -0.24
CA GLN A 255 -9.83 -6.57 -0.63
C GLN A 255 -11.00 -6.69 -1.62
N LEU A 256 -12.21 -6.34 -1.20
CA LEU A 256 -13.37 -6.30 -2.09
C LEU A 256 -13.55 -4.87 -2.60
N HIS A 257 -13.47 -4.66 -3.91
CA HIS A 257 -13.52 -3.31 -4.44
C HIS A 257 -14.26 -3.17 -5.77
N LYS A 258 -14.70 -1.95 -6.03
CA LYS A 258 -15.18 -1.50 -7.33
C LYS A 258 -14.53 -0.16 -7.65
N ALA A 259 -13.84 -0.08 -8.77
CA ALA A 259 -13.37 1.20 -9.30
C ALA A 259 -14.58 2.08 -9.67
N GLY A 260 -14.50 3.37 -9.35
CA GLY A 260 -15.54 4.36 -9.64
C GLY A 260 -15.69 4.67 -11.12
#